data_AF-A0A250VUG1-F1
#
_entry.id   AF-A0A250VUG1-F1
#
_cell.length_a   1.000
_cell.length_b   1.000
_cell.length_c   1.000
_cell.angle_alpha   90.00
_cell.angle_beta   90.00
_cell.angle_gamma   90.00
#
_symmetry.space_group_name_H-M   'P 1'
#
loop_
_entity.id
_entity.type
_entity.pdbx_description
1 polymer ?
#
loop_
_entity_poly.entity_id
_entity_poly.type
_entity_poly.pdbx_seq_one_letter_code
_entity_poly.pdbx_strand_id
1 'polypeptide(L)'
;MPIPKWTIKGIVDDYDECGCCGRRGLKRTVALMPLDADGNEDGTAEDVVYYGTSCAARALGWRQATVTLTAHAAQVERDQRDAYARRMLSIYAPVEFAPVRDQAHVYYGRNQPQRDTGVKATEEVAKLLAEARATLADTTTGPARPSRIEDFRRYVVIFTRDRHIHLVRRVPEDEAKRKEQAAAAQRRADEIRGSVLVVAALDGEAAREVAYADDLTRQWNTKAWQAAHA
;
A
#
# COMPACT_ATOMS: atom_id res chain seq x y z
N MET A 1 3.98 7.24 -36.16
CA MET A 1 4.22 5.88 -35.65
C MET A 1 2.87 5.30 -35.27
N PRO A 2 2.52 4.05 -35.62
CA PRO A 2 1.25 3.46 -35.20
C PRO A 2 1.20 3.40 -33.67
N ILE A 3 0.05 3.74 -33.09
CA ILE A 3 -0.18 3.65 -31.65
C ILE A 3 -0.07 2.17 -31.27
N PRO A 4 0.73 1.80 -30.26
CA PRO A 4 0.79 0.42 -29.80
C PRO A 4 -0.60 -0.01 -29.33
N LYS A 5 -1.05 -1.20 -29.72
CA LYS A 5 -2.37 -1.74 -29.32
C LYS A 5 -2.47 -2.10 -27.83
N TRP A 6 -1.36 -1.96 -27.09
CA TRP A 6 -1.21 -2.46 -25.73
C TRP A 6 -0.34 -1.48 -24.93
N THR A 7 -0.63 -1.37 -23.64
CA THR A 7 0.25 -0.77 -22.64
C THR A 7 0.69 -1.81 -21.61
N ILE A 8 1.88 -1.63 -21.03
CA ILE A 8 2.39 -2.51 -19.98
C ILE A 8 1.86 -2.04 -18.63
N LYS A 9 1.17 -2.92 -17.90
CA LYS A 9 0.67 -2.63 -16.54
C LYS A 9 1.63 -3.06 -15.44
N GLY A 10 2.61 -3.90 -15.76
CA GLY A 10 3.62 -4.38 -14.83
C GLY A 10 3.98 -5.83 -15.07
N ILE A 11 4.39 -6.49 -14.00
CA ILE A 11 4.89 -7.86 -14.00
C ILE A 11 4.01 -8.69 -13.09
N VAL A 12 3.74 -9.93 -13.49
CA VAL A 12 3.00 -10.88 -12.66
C VAL A 12 3.72 -12.22 -12.63
N ASP A 13 3.97 -12.72 -11.43
CA ASP A 13 4.65 -14.00 -11.19
C ASP A 13 3.64 -15.13 -10.87
N ASP A 14 2.36 -14.80 -10.67
CA ASP A 14 1.26 -15.75 -10.40
C ASP A 14 0.80 -16.53 -11.66
N TYR A 15 1.13 -16.03 -12.86
CA TYR A 15 0.83 -16.71 -14.13
C TYR A 15 2.10 -17.32 -14.71
N ASP A 16 2.06 -18.64 -14.97
CA ASP A 16 3.19 -19.41 -15.49
C ASP A 16 3.00 -19.85 -16.96
N GLU A 17 1.88 -19.49 -17.59
CA GLU A 17 1.56 -19.75 -18.99
C GLU A 17 1.46 -18.45 -19.82
N CYS A 18 2.02 -18.47 -21.03
CA CYS A 18 1.91 -17.35 -21.97
C CYS A 18 0.57 -17.36 -22.70
N GLY A 19 -0.28 -16.35 -22.49
CA GLY A 19 -1.56 -16.21 -23.20
C GLY A 19 -1.45 -16.05 -24.73
N CYS A 20 -0.26 -15.74 -25.27
CA CYS A 20 -0.04 -15.59 -26.71
C CYS A 20 0.33 -16.91 -27.41
N CYS A 21 1.14 -17.75 -26.77
CA CYS A 21 1.72 -18.95 -27.41
C CYS A 21 1.53 -20.25 -26.63
N GLY A 22 0.86 -20.22 -25.47
CA GLY A 22 0.61 -21.38 -24.61
C GLY A 22 1.85 -21.94 -23.92
N ARG A 23 3.01 -21.29 -24.01
CA ARG A 23 4.24 -21.75 -23.35
C ARG A 23 4.05 -21.70 -21.83
N ARG A 24 4.25 -22.84 -21.16
CA ARG A 24 4.16 -23.02 -19.70
C ARG A 24 5.51 -22.96 -18.99
N GLY A 25 5.48 -22.93 -17.65
CA GLY A 25 6.66 -22.90 -16.80
C GLY A 25 7.42 -21.59 -16.87
N LEU A 26 6.72 -20.49 -17.18
CA LEU A 26 7.29 -19.15 -17.13
C LEU A 26 7.50 -18.77 -15.66
N LYS A 27 8.68 -18.23 -15.35
CA LYS A 27 8.95 -17.66 -14.02
C LYS A 27 8.25 -16.32 -13.78
N ARG A 28 7.73 -15.73 -14.85
CA ARG A 28 7.30 -14.35 -14.94
C ARG A 28 6.50 -14.11 -16.22
N THR A 29 5.45 -13.32 -16.11
CA THR A 29 4.73 -12.75 -17.26
C THR A 29 4.68 -11.23 -17.17
N VAL A 30 4.44 -10.59 -18.33
CA VAL A 30 4.19 -9.16 -18.48
C VAL A 30 2.69 -8.99 -18.71
N ALA A 31 2.06 -8.16 -17.88
CA ALA A 31 0.65 -7.84 -18.01
C ALA A 31 0.46 -6.71 -19.03
N LEU A 32 -0.36 -6.95 -20.04
CA LEU A 32 -0.68 -6.00 -21.11
C LEU A 32 -2.17 -5.65 -21.08
N MET A 33 -2.47 -4.35 -21.06
CA MET A 33 -3.83 -3.81 -21.19
C MET A 33 -4.03 -3.31 -22.63
N PRO A 34 -5.14 -3.68 -23.32
CA PRO A 34 -5.45 -3.14 -24.63
C PRO A 34 -5.60 -1.60 -24.60
N LEU A 35 -5.28 -0.97 -25.73
CA LEU A 35 -5.49 0.47 -25.95
C LEU A 35 -6.47 0.71 -27.09
N ASP A 36 -7.29 1.76 -26.97
CA ASP A 36 -8.20 2.24 -28.01
C ASP A 36 -7.44 2.98 -29.12
N ALA A 37 -8.18 3.46 -30.12
CA ALA A 37 -7.61 4.20 -31.25
C ALA A 37 -6.94 5.53 -30.84
N ASP A 38 -7.30 6.09 -29.69
CA ASP A 38 -6.79 7.34 -29.13
C ASP A 38 -5.62 7.11 -28.14
N GLY A 39 -5.33 5.84 -27.83
CA GLY A 39 -4.26 5.44 -26.91
C GLY A 39 -4.67 5.39 -25.44
N ASN A 40 -5.97 5.42 -25.12
CA ASN A 40 -6.48 5.20 -23.77
C ASN A 40 -6.67 3.71 -23.49
N GLU A 41 -6.70 3.32 -22.22
CA GLU A 41 -6.97 1.94 -21.83
C GLU A 41 -8.38 1.51 -22.28
N ASP A 42 -8.45 0.43 -23.06
CA ASP A 42 -9.68 -0.09 -23.68
C ASP A 42 -10.06 -1.43 -23.07
N GLY A 43 -10.34 -1.43 -21.77
CA GLY A 43 -10.69 -2.65 -21.07
C GLY A 43 -10.68 -2.51 -19.55
N THR A 44 -10.99 -3.63 -18.90
CA THR A 44 -10.97 -3.81 -17.45
C THR A 44 -9.86 -4.79 -17.06
N ALA A 45 -9.76 -5.12 -15.77
CA ALA A 45 -8.82 -6.15 -15.30
C ALA A 45 -9.02 -7.51 -16.00
N GLU A 46 -10.21 -7.81 -16.51
CA GLU A 46 -10.52 -9.06 -17.24
C GLU A 46 -9.92 -9.10 -18.65
N ASP A 47 -9.66 -7.94 -19.24
CA ASP A 47 -9.10 -7.80 -20.59
C ASP A 47 -7.56 -7.82 -20.61
N VAL A 48 -6.95 -7.86 -19.42
CA VAL A 48 -5.49 -7.93 -19.28
C VAL A 48 -4.99 -9.29 -19.76
N VAL A 49 -4.01 -9.27 -20.66
CA VAL A 49 -3.35 -10.49 -21.12
C VAL A 49 -1.95 -10.63 -20.52
N TYR A 50 -1.58 -11.87 -20.20
CA TYR A 50 -0.29 -12.19 -19.56
C TYR A 50 0.62 -12.90 -20.54
N TYR A 51 1.64 -12.19 -21.02
CA TYR A 51 2.57 -12.72 -22.02
C TYR A 51 3.97 -12.90 -21.45
N GLY A 52 4.69 -13.94 -21.90
CA GLY A 52 6.13 -14.00 -21.73
C GLY A 52 6.81 -12.82 -22.44
N THR A 53 7.98 -12.38 -21.95
CA THR A 53 8.68 -11.17 -22.43
C THR A 53 8.87 -11.13 -23.95
N SER A 54 9.19 -12.26 -24.58
CA SER A 54 9.38 -12.32 -26.04
C SER A 54 8.08 -12.13 -26.82
N CYS A 55 6.95 -12.65 -26.31
CA CYS A 55 5.62 -12.45 -26.91
C CYS A 55 5.13 -11.02 -26.70
N ALA A 56 5.34 -10.46 -25.51
CA ALA A 56 5.05 -9.05 -25.23
C ALA A 56 5.85 -8.11 -26.15
N ALA A 57 7.14 -8.38 -26.36
CA ALA A 57 7.98 -7.63 -27.29
C ALA A 57 7.43 -7.65 -28.72
N ARG A 58 6.95 -8.82 -29.18
CA ARG A 58 6.31 -8.93 -30.51
C ARG A 58 4.98 -8.15 -30.56
N ALA A 59 4.14 -8.25 -29.53
CA ALA A 59 2.85 -7.57 -29.47
C ALA A 59 2.99 -6.04 -29.47
N LEU A 60 4.02 -5.52 -28.79
CA LEU A 60 4.32 -4.09 -28.68
C LEU A 60 5.17 -3.56 -29.85
N GLY A 61 5.78 -4.44 -30.66
CA GLY A 61 6.77 -4.05 -31.66
C GLY A 61 8.07 -3.52 -31.05
N TRP A 62 8.40 -3.94 -29.82
CA TRP A 62 9.55 -3.44 -29.05
C TRP A 62 10.67 -4.48 -28.96
N ARG A 63 11.85 -4.03 -28.52
CA ARG A 63 12.93 -4.94 -28.10
C ARG A 63 12.59 -5.53 -26.74
N GLN A 64 12.98 -6.79 -26.50
CA GLN A 64 12.77 -7.46 -25.20
C GLN A 64 13.35 -6.67 -24.02
N ALA A 65 14.53 -6.06 -24.20
CA ALA A 65 15.14 -5.22 -23.18
C ALA A 65 14.26 -4.01 -22.79
N THR A 66 13.63 -3.36 -23.78
CA THR A 66 12.69 -2.26 -23.55
C THR A 66 11.47 -2.74 -22.79
N VAL A 67 10.88 -3.88 -23.18
CA VAL A 67 9.74 -4.47 -22.44
C VAL A 67 10.10 -4.75 -21.00
N THR A 68 11.24 -5.40 -20.74
CA THR A 68 11.68 -5.69 -19.38
C THR A 68 11.83 -4.42 -18.56
N LEU A 69 12.50 -3.39 -19.09
CA LEU A 69 12.73 -2.14 -18.38
C LEU A 69 11.43 -1.40 -18.09
N THR A 70 10.53 -1.29 -19.07
CA THR A 70 9.22 -0.64 -18.90
C THR A 70 8.31 -1.41 -17.94
N ALA A 71 8.31 -2.76 -18.01
CA ALA A 71 7.52 -3.59 -17.10
C ALA A 71 8.01 -3.47 -15.66
N HIS A 72 9.32 -3.40 -15.44
CA HIS A 72 9.89 -3.13 -14.13
C HIS A 72 9.53 -1.73 -13.61
N ALA A 73 9.62 -0.71 -14.47
CA ALA A 73 9.24 0.65 -14.09
C ALA A 73 7.76 0.72 -13.69
N ALA A 74 6.85 0.12 -14.48
CA ALA A 74 5.43 0.04 -14.18
C ALA A 74 5.15 -0.71 -12.87
N GLN A 75 5.89 -1.79 -12.60
CA GLN A 75 5.78 -2.51 -11.33
C GLN A 75 6.20 -1.63 -10.14
N VAL A 76 7.35 -0.95 -10.25
CA VAL A 76 7.84 -0.05 -9.19
C VAL A 76 6.85 1.08 -8.93
N GLU A 77 6.28 1.68 -9.98
CA GLU A 77 5.26 2.72 -9.84
C GLU A 77 4.00 2.20 -9.13
N ARG A 78 3.54 0.98 -9.46
CA ARG A 78 2.44 0.34 -8.74
C ARG A 78 2.80 0.11 -7.28
N ASP A 79 3.98 -0.44 -6.99
CA ASP A 79 4.42 -0.71 -5.62
C ASP A 79 4.46 0.59 -4.79
N GLN A 80 4.88 1.71 -5.40
CA GLN A 80 4.85 3.03 -4.78
C GLN A 80 3.41 3.52 -4.53
N ARG A 81 2.51 3.37 -5.50
CA ARG A 81 1.08 3.70 -5.34
C ARG A 81 0.43 2.88 -4.23
N ASP A 82 0.75 1.59 -4.17
CA ASP A 82 0.28 0.67 -3.13
C ASP A 82 0.79 1.06 -1.74
N ALA A 83 2.09 1.36 -1.63
CA ALA A 83 2.69 1.83 -0.38
C ALA A 83 2.04 3.13 0.10
N TYR A 84 1.83 4.08 -0.83
CA TYR A 84 1.12 5.33 -0.52
C TYR A 84 -0.31 5.08 -0.06
N ALA A 85 -1.07 4.22 -0.76
CA ALA A 85 -2.43 3.87 -0.39
C ALA A 85 -2.50 3.21 1.00
N ARG A 86 -1.59 2.27 1.30
CA ARG A 86 -1.51 1.64 2.63
C ARG A 86 -1.20 2.65 3.73
N ARG A 87 -0.32 3.62 3.46
CA ARG A 87 -0.03 4.74 4.37
C ARG A 87 -1.28 5.59 4.61
N MET A 88 -1.98 6.00 3.55
CA MET A 88 -3.21 6.80 3.67
C MET A 88 -4.27 6.08 4.49
N LEU A 89 -4.52 4.80 4.22
CA LEU A 89 -5.48 4.01 4.97
C LEU A 89 -5.07 3.84 6.44
N SER A 90 -3.81 3.54 6.72
CA SER A 90 -3.33 3.33 8.09
C SER A 90 -3.44 4.58 8.96
N ILE A 91 -3.35 5.77 8.37
CA ILE A 91 -3.49 7.06 9.05
C ILE A 91 -4.96 7.48 9.16
N TYR A 92 -5.70 7.46 8.05
CA TYR A 92 -6.98 8.13 7.95
C TYR A 92 -8.19 7.22 8.17
N ALA A 93 -8.10 5.91 7.89
CA ALA A 93 -9.24 5.02 8.10
C ALA A 93 -9.68 4.99 9.57
N PRO A 94 -8.78 4.99 10.57
CA PRO A 94 -9.18 5.05 11.98
C PRO A 94 -9.98 6.29 12.39
N VAL A 95 -9.91 7.38 11.62
CA VAL A 95 -10.61 8.64 11.90
C VAL A 95 -11.79 8.90 10.97
N GLU A 96 -12.10 7.99 10.04
CA GLU A 96 -13.19 8.15 9.06
C GLU A 96 -14.54 8.49 9.73
N PHE A 97 -14.80 7.87 10.88
CA PHE A 97 -16.02 8.07 11.66
C PHE A 97 -15.80 8.88 12.95
N ALA A 98 -14.62 9.51 13.10
CA ALA A 98 -14.34 10.41 14.22
C ALA A 98 -15.14 11.71 14.09
N PRO A 99 -15.34 12.47 15.19
CA PRO A 99 -15.93 13.80 15.12
C PRO A 99 -15.18 14.71 14.14
N VAL A 100 -15.89 15.62 13.48
CA VAL A 100 -15.35 16.55 12.47
C VAL A 100 -14.08 17.28 12.95
N ARG A 101 -14.07 17.68 14.23
CA ARG A 101 -12.91 18.33 14.86
C ARG A 101 -11.65 17.47 14.82
N ASP A 102 -11.79 16.18 15.07
CA ASP A 102 -10.67 15.24 15.15
C ASP A 102 -10.17 14.90 13.75
N GLN A 103 -11.07 14.72 12.78
CA GLN A 103 -10.72 14.58 11.37
C GLN A 103 -9.91 15.78 10.89
N ALA A 104 -10.38 17.00 11.19
CA ALA A 104 -9.68 18.23 10.86
C ALA A 104 -8.30 18.32 11.52
N HIS A 105 -8.19 17.94 12.80
CA HIS A 105 -6.90 17.94 13.51
C HIS A 105 -5.89 17.00 12.84
N VAL A 106 -6.29 15.75 12.58
CA VAL A 106 -5.41 14.74 11.97
C VAL A 106 -5.00 15.13 10.55
N TYR A 107 -5.94 15.67 9.76
CA TYR A 107 -5.68 16.12 8.40
C TYR A 107 -4.75 17.34 8.34
N TYR A 108 -5.10 18.44 9.01
CA TYR A 108 -4.29 19.67 8.95
C TYR A 108 -2.98 19.57 9.72
N GLY A 109 -2.86 18.66 10.69
CA GLY A 109 -1.58 18.36 11.34
C GLY A 109 -0.52 17.85 10.36
N ARG A 110 -0.96 17.22 9.25
CA ARG A 110 -0.08 16.72 8.17
C ARG A 110 -0.09 17.60 6.94
N ASN A 111 -1.18 18.32 6.73
CA ASN A 111 -1.40 19.19 5.58
C ASN A 111 -1.52 20.65 6.02
N GLN A 112 -0.57 21.12 6.84
CA GLN A 112 -0.60 22.44 7.44
C GLN A 112 -0.82 23.58 6.42
N PRO A 113 -0.20 23.56 5.22
CA PRO A 113 -0.44 24.60 4.21
C PRO A 113 -1.90 24.68 3.71
N GLN A 114 -2.68 23.61 3.86
CA GLN A 114 -4.07 23.56 3.40
C GLN A 114 -5.08 24.09 4.44
N ARG A 115 -4.62 24.49 5.63
CA ARG A 115 -5.50 24.96 6.69
C ARG A 115 -6.29 26.22 6.30
N ASP A 116 -5.65 27.10 5.54
CA ASP A 116 -6.19 28.41 5.21
C ASP A 116 -6.70 28.50 3.76
N THR A 117 -6.75 27.37 3.03
CA THR A 117 -7.18 27.33 1.62
C THR A 117 -8.69 27.14 1.44
N GLY A 118 -9.44 26.99 2.55
CA GLY A 118 -10.89 26.73 2.51
C GLY A 118 -11.27 25.28 2.18
N VAL A 119 -10.29 24.41 1.99
CA VAL A 119 -10.49 22.97 1.78
C VAL A 119 -11.05 22.34 3.05
N LYS A 120 -12.11 21.54 2.94
CA LYS A 120 -12.73 20.86 4.09
C LYS A 120 -12.04 19.53 4.36
N ALA A 121 -11.39 19.42 5.52
CA ALA A 121 -10.67 18.21 5.93
C ALA A 121 -11.49 16.92 5.81
N THR A 122 -12.79 16.94 6.14
CA THR A 122 -13.65 15.74 6.06
C THR A 122 -13.84 15.25 4.63
N GLU A 123 -13.98 16.17 3.67
CA GLU A 123 -14.15 15.82 2.25
C GLU A 123 -12.83 15.28 1.68
N GLU A 124 -11.69 15.87 2.06
CA GLU A 124 -10.37 15.40 1.65
C GLU A 124 -10.00 14.05 2.27
N VAL A 125 -10.33 13.82 3.54
CA VAL A 125 -10.14 12.51 4.18
C VAL A 125 -10.95 11.46 3.44
N ALA A 126 -12.22 11.72 3.14
CA ALA A 126 -13.07 10.79 2.39
C ALA A 126 -12.49 10.51 0.99
N LYS A 127 -12.01 11.55 0.29
CA LYS A 127 -11.36 11.43 -1.02
C LYS A 127 -10.10 10.57 -0.96
N LEU A 128 -9.17 10.85 -0.03
CA LEU A 128 -7.94 10.09 0.15
C LEU A 128 -8.23 8.61 0.45
N LEU A 129 -9.25 8.33 1.28
CA LEU A 129 -9.66 6.97 1.58
C LEU A 129 -10.27 6.26 0.37
N ALA A 130 -11.11 6.94 -0.42
CA ALA A 130 -11.69 6.40 -1.63
C ALA A 130 -10.61 6.06 -2.67
N GLU A 131 -9.67 6.98 -2.93
CA GLU A 131 -8.55 6.77 -3.85
C GLU A 131 -7.63 5.63 -3.41
N ALA A 132 -7.30 5.56 -2.11
CA ALA A 132 -6.47 4.49 -1.56
C ALA A 132 -7.17 3.12 -1.64
N ARG A 133 -8.47 3.04 -1.33
CA ARG A 133 -9.27 1.80 -1.48
C ARG A 133 -9.37 1.37 -2.93
N ALA A 134 -9.64 2.29 -3.85
CA ALA A 134 -9.69 2.01 -5.29
C ALA A 134 -8.34 1.49 -5.80
N THR A 135 -7.24 2.12 -5.37
CA THR A 135 -5.88 1.68 -5.70
C THR A 135 -5.65 0.24 -5.26
N LEU A 136 -5.94 -0.10 -4.00
CA LEU A 136 -5.72 -1.45 -3.48
C LEU A 136 -6.75 -2.48 -3.97
N ALA A 137 -7.91 -2.04 -4.46
CA ALA A 137 -8.91 -2.89 -5.11
C ALA A 137 -8.57 -3.22 -6.57
N ASP A 138 -7.63 -2.51 -7.21
CA ASP A 138 -7.23 -2.73 -8.61
C ASP A 138 -6.68 -4.15 -8.84
N THR A 139 -7.43 -5.01 -9.53
CA THR A 139 -7.05 -6.40 -9.79
C THR A 139 -6.29 -6.62 -11.10
N THR A 140 -5.92 -5.56 -11.82
CA THR A 140 -5.29 -5.64 -13.15
C THR A 140 -4.05 -6.55 -13.17
N THR A 141 -3.25 -6.50 -12.11
CA THR A 141 -1.94 -7.18 -12.03
C THR A 141 -1.82 -8.07 -10.81
N GLY A 142 -2.95 -8.60 -10.31
CA GLY A 142 -2.99 -9.53 -9.18
C GLY A 142 -4.28 -9.39 -8.36
N PRO A 143 -4.41 -10.13 -7.24
CA PRO A 143 -5.59 -10.04 -6.39
C PRO A 143 -5.72 -8.67 -5.69
N ALA A 144 -6.92 -8.37 -5.22
CA ALA A 144 -7.17 -7.20 -4.38
C ALA A 144 -6.31 -7.25 -3.11
N ARG A 145 -5.73 -6.11 -2.76
CA ARG A 145 -4.86 -5.97 -1.58
C ARG A 145 -5.68 -5.59 -0.35
N PRO A 146 -5.21 -5.94 0.86
CA PRO A 146 -5.90 -5.61 2.10
C PRO A 146 -6.04 -4.09 2.24
N SER A 147 -7.23 -3.61 2.60
CA SER A 147 -7.59 -2.19 2.54
C SER A 147 -8.56 -1.72 3.62
N ARG A 148 -9.01 -2.63 4.49
CA ARG A 148 -9.95 -2.33 5.58
C ARG A 148 -9.26 -2.37 6.93
N ILE A 149 -9.93 -1.87 7.98
CA ILE A 149 -9.36 -1.85 9.34
C ILE A 149 -9.19 -3.28 9.87
N GLU A 150 -10.07 -4.21 9.48
CA GLU A 150 -10.00 -5.64 9.80
C GLU A 150 -8.72 -6.29 9.26
N ASP A 151 -8.11 -5.70 8.22
CA ASP A 151 -6.87 -6.19 7.65
C ASP A 151 -5.63 -5.71 8.42
N PHE A 152 -5.77 -4.72 9.31
CA PHE A 152 -4.64 -4.11 10.00
C PHE A 152 -3.97 -5.11 10.92
N ARG A 153 -2.64 -5.14 10.87
CA ARG A 153 -1.81 -5.93 11.78
C ARG A 153 -1.21 -5.02 12.83
N ARG A 154 -0.98 -5.56 14.02
CA ARG A 154 -0.27 -4.83 15.08
C ARG A 154 1.23 -4.90 14.87
N TYR A 155 1.90 -3.79 15.17
CA TYR A 155 3.34 -3.63 15.09
C TYR A 155 3.85 -3.06 16.41
N VAL A 156 4.89 -3.68 16.95
CA VAL A 156 5.71 -3.11 18.03
C VAL A 156 6.73 -2.18 17.38
N VAL A 157 6.79 -0.96 17.88
CA VAL A 157 7.71 0.08 17.45
C VAL A 157 8.55 0.49 18.65
N ILE A 158 9.88 0.43 18.49
CA ILE A 158 10.83 0.86 19.51
C ILE A 158 11.43 2.18 19.07
N PHE A 159 11.32 3.21 19.90
CA PHE A 159 11.97 4.49 19.71
C PHE A 159 13.26 4.57 20.51
N THR A 160 14.26 5.27 20.00
CA THR A 160 15.43 5.72 20.77
C THR A 160 15.05 6.89 21.68
N ARG A 161 15.96 7.27 22.59
CA ARG A 161 15.81 8.47 23.42
C ARG A 161 15.54 9.74 22.62
N ASP A 162 16.14 9.86 21.43
CA ASP A 162 16.00 11.00 20.53
C ASP A 162 14.76 10.88 19.62
N ARG A 163 13.81 10.02 19.98
CA ARG A 163 12.56 9.75 19.26
C ARG A 163 12.73 9.28 17.81
N HIS A 164 13.84 8.64 17.47
CA HIS A 164 13.99 7.96 16.18
C HIS A 164 13.53 6.51 16.31
N ILE A 165 12.84 5.98 15.30
CA ILE A 165 12.46 4.56 15.28
C ILE A 165 13.72 3.69 15.14
N HIS A 166 14.00 2.91 16.17
CA HIS A 166 15.04 1.88 16.20
C HIS A 166 14.59 0.61 15.47
N LEU A 167 13.34 0.17 15.72
CA LEU A 167 12.82 -1.08 15.18
C LEU A 167 11.30 -0.98 14.97
N VAL A 168 10.81 -1.59 13.88
CA VAL A 168 9.40 -1.94 13.70
C VAL A 168 9.31 -3.43 13.46
N ARG A 169 8.45 -4.11 14.21
CA ARG A 169 8.26 -5.56 14.07
C ARG A 169 6.79 -5.93 14.22
N ARG A 170 6.31 -6.78 13.30
CA ARG A 170 4.94 -7.33 13.38
C ARG A 170 4.76 -8.12 14.67
N VAL A 171 3.61 -7.92 15.31
CA VAL A 171 3.19 -8.64 16.51
C VAL A 171 2.66 -10.02 16.11
N PRO A 172 3.20 -11.12 16.68
CA PRO A 172 2.69 -12.46 16.47
C PRO A 172 1.25 -12.62 16.96
N GLU A 173 0.48 -13.44 16.24
CA GLU A 173 -0.87 -13.84 16.66
C GLU A 173 -0.82 -14.79 17.86
N ASP A 174 0.18 -15.68 17.90
CA ASP A 174 0.45 -16.56 19.03
C ASP A 174 0.74 -15.79 20.33
N GLU A 175 0.04 -16.14 21.41
CA GLU A 175 0.10 -15.42 22.68
C GLU A 175 1.47 -15.54 23.38
N ALA A 176 2.09 -16.72 23.34
CA ALA A 176 3.38 -16.94 23.98
C ALA A 176 4.48 -16.13 23.28
N LYS A 177 4.53 -16.20 21.94
CA LYS A 177 5.45 -15.39 21.11
C LYS A 177 5.20 -13.90 21.27
N ARG A 178 3.94 -13.48 21.45
CA ARG A 178 3.58 -12.08 21.70
C ARG A 178 4.11 -11.59 23.04
N LYS A 179 3.93 -12.36 24.12
CA LYS A 179 4.48 -12.01 25.45
C LYS A 179 6.00 -11.96 25.43
N GLU A 180 6.64 -12.93 24.78
CA GLU A 180 8.09 -12.97 24.61
C GLU A 180 8.60 -11.74 23.85
N GLN A 181 7.98 -11.41 22.71
CA GLN A 181 8.33 -10.23 21.93
C GLN A 181 8.14 -8.93 22.71
N ALA A 182 7.05 -8.80 23.47
CA ALA A 182 6.80 -7.62 24.30
C ALA A 182 7.88 -7.45 25.37
N ALA A 183 8.26 -8.53 26.06
CA ALA A 183 9.34 -8.50 27.05
C ALA A 183 10.69 -8.17 26.41
N ALA A 184 10.99 -8.73 25.24
CA ALA A 184 12.22 -8.43 24.49
C ALA A 184 12.27 -6.97 24.02
N ALA A 185 11.14 -6.44 23.54
CA ALA A 185 11.05 -5.04 23.12
C ALA A 185 11.25 -4.08 24.30
N GLN A 186 10.67 -4.39 25.47
CA GLN A 186 10.84 -3.58 26.67
C GLN A 186 12.29 -3.57 27.14
N ARG A 187 12.93 -4.74 27.27
CA ARG A 187 14.36 -4.82 27.61
C ARG A 187 15.22 -3.99 26.66
N ARG A 188 14.96 -4.09 25.36
CA ARG A 188 15.70 -3.33 24.36
C ARG A 188 15.47 -1.82 24.48
N ALA A 189 14.24 -1.40 24.74
CA ALA A 189 13.94 0.01 24.99
C ALA A 189 14.68 0.52 26.24
N ASP A 190 14.70 -0.25 27.32
CA ASP A 190 15.40 0.12 28.56
C ASP A 190 16.92 0.27 28.32
N GLU A 191 17.54 -0.65 27.58
CA GLU A 191 18.96 -0.60 27.20
C GLU A 191 19.33 0.69 26.45
N ILE A 192 18.49 1.10 25.49
CA ILE A 192 18.74 2.29 24.66
C ILE A 192 18.12 3.57 25.25
N ARG A 193 17.54 3.49 26.47
CA ARG A 193 16.77 4.57 27.11
C ARG A 193 15.67 5.13 26.21
N GLY A 194 15.05 4.23 25.47
CA GLY A 194 14.02 4.46 24.49
C GLY A 194 12.61 4.27 25.05
N SER A 195 11.66 4.08 24.15
CA SER A 195 10.27 3.74 24.50
C SER A 195 9.70 2.71 23.53
N VAL A 196 8.66 2.01 23.98
CA VAL A 196 7.92 1.03 23.17
C VAL A 196 6.52 1.57 22.90
N LEU A 197 6.08 1.46 21.66
CA LEU A 197 4.71 1.76 21.22
C LEU A 197 4.16 0.56 20.45
N VAL A 198 2.85 0.34 20.53
CA VAL A 198 2.14 -0.59 19.66
C VAL A 198 1.14 0.19 18.81
N VAL A 199 1.17 -0.03 17.50
CA VAL A 199 0.25 0.59 16.53
C VAL A 199 -0.35 -0.47 15.61
N ALA A 200 -1.48 -0.16 15.00
CA ALA A 200 -2.09 -0.98 13.96
C ALA A 200 -1.91 -0.31 12.58
N ALA A 201 -1.52 -1.09 11.57
CA ALA A 201 -1.35 -0.60 10.20
C ALA A 201 -1.44 -1.76 9.19
N LEU A 202 -1.52 -1.43 7.91
CA LEU A 202 -1.55 -2.45 6.84
C LEU A 202 -0.19 -3.11 6.61
N ASP A 203 0.90 -2.39 6.83
CA ASP A 203 2.26 -2.93 6.76
C ASP A 203 3.23 -2.25 7.75
N GLY A 204 4.49 -2.69 7.74
CA GLY A 204 5.51 -2.17 8.63
C GLY A 204 5.99 -0.75 8.29
N GLU A 205 5.85 -0.30 7.05
CA GLU A 205 6.24 1.06 6.66
C GLU A 205 5.16 2.06 7.08
N ALA A 206 3.89 1.74 6.80
CA ALA A 206 2.74 2.48 7.30
C ALA A 206 2.70 2.50 8.85
N ALA A 207 3.14 1.43 9.52
CA ALA A 207 3.30 1.42 10.97
C ALA A 207 4.32 2.47 11.47
N ARG A 208 5.41 2.74 10.73
CA ARG A 208 6.37 3.81 11.09
C ARG A 208 5.68 5.17 11.06
N GLU A 209 4.90 5.42 10.01
CA GLU A 209 4.17 6.67 9.82
C GLU A 209 3.11 6.90 10.91
N VAL A 210 2.34 5.86 11.26
CA VAL A 210 1.39 5.92 12.39
C VAL A 210 2.12 6.12 13.71
N ALA A 211 3.30 5.51 13.89
CA ALA A 211 4.06 5.68 15.12
C ALA A 211 4.58 7.11 15.31
N TYR A 212 5.00 7.79 14.24
CA TYR A 212 5.41 9.20 14.26
C TYR A 212 4.26 10.21 14.33
N ALA A 213 3.01 9.75 14.20
CA ALA A 213 1.83 10.60 14.24
C ALA A 213 1.69 11.42 15.54
N ASP A 214 0.76 12.37 15.57
CA ASP A 214 0.30 12.98 16.81
C ASP A 214 -0.44 11.97 17.72
N ASP A 215 -0.58 12.31 19.00
CA ASP A 215 -1.24 11.45 19.99
C ASP A 215 -2.70 11.14 19.63
N LEU A 216 -3.42 12.09 19.05
CA LEU A 216 -4.82 11.93 18.69
C LEU A 216 -4.98 10.87 17.59
N THR A 217 -4.13 10.90 16.56
CA THR A 217 -4.09 9.86 15.53
C THR A 217 -3.85 8.48 16.14
N ARG A 218 -2.88 8.35 17.07
CA ARG A 218 -2.57 7.06 17.72
C ARG A 218 -3.71 6.54 18.59
N GLN A 219 -4.42 7.43 19.27
CA GLN A 219 -5.59 7.08 20.07
C GLN A 219 -6.71 6.52 19.17
N TRP A 220 -7.02 7.22 18.08
CA TRP A 220 -8.02 6.75 17.11
C TRP A 220 -7.59 5.45 16.43
N ASN A 221 -6.31 5.30 16.08
CA ASN A 221 -5.75 4.06 15.55
C ASN A 221 -6.02 2.87 16.49
N THR A 222 -5.71 3.04 17.78
CA THR A 222 -5.95 2.01 18.80
C THR A 222 -7.44 1.70 18.95
N LYS A 223 -8.28 2.73 19.06
CA LYS A 223 -9.74 2.60 19.24
C LYS A 223 -10.41 1.91 18.06
N ALA A 224 -10.08 2.32 16.84
CA ALA A 224 -10.66 1.74 15.63
C ALA A 224 -10.26 0.28 15.45
N TRP A 225 -8.98 -0.04 15.69
CA TRP A 225 -8.52 -1.42 15.61
C TRP A 225 -9.21 -2.32 16.65
N GLN A 226 -9.34 -1.85 17.90
CA GLN A 226 -10.06 -2.57 18.95
C GLN A 226 -11.52 -2.78 18.59
N ALA A 227 -12.20 -1.77 18.05
CA ALA A 227 -13.61 -1.89 17.64
C ALA A 227 -13.81 -2.92 16.51
N ALA A 228 -12.87 -3.03 15.57
CA ALA A 228 -12.96 -3.97 14.45
C ALA A 228 -12.58 -5.43 14.83
N HIS A 229 -11.91 -5.63 15.97
CA HIS A 229 -11.40 -6.93 16.41
C HIS A 229 -11.90 -7.36 17.81
N ALA A 230 -12.91 -6.68 18.34
CA ALA A 230 -13.61 -7.05 19.58
C ALA A 230 -14.66 -8.12 19.28
#